data_AF-A0A5I0BHK2-F1
#
_entry.id   AF-A0A5I0BHK2-F1
#
_cell.length_a   1.000
_cell.length_b   1.000
_cell.length_c   1.000
_cell.angle_alpha   90.00
_cell.angle_beta   90.00
_cell.angle_gamma   90.00
#
_symmetry.space_group_name_H-M   'P 1'
#
loop_
_entity.id
_entity.type
_entity.pdbx_description
1 polymer ?
#
loop_
_entity_poly.entity_id
_entity_poly.type
_entity_poly.pdbx_seq_one_letter_code
_entity_poly.pdbx_strand_id
1 'polypeptide(L)' 'MNFSKARDKADIDWGSGTPATFHEQRSLAERLYDAQGINTQKLLGHKSPNQTARYHDDRGKGWITIAV' A
#
# COMPACT_ATOMS: atom_id res chain seq x y z
N MET A 1 -19.12 -4.49 11.30
CA MET A 1 -18.65 -5.29 10.13
C MET A 1 -17.13 -5.18 10.09
N ASN A 2 -16.40 -6.29 9.98
CA ASN A 2 -14.93 -6.26 9.91
C ASN A 2 -14.47 -6.09 8.44
N PHE A 3 -13.27 -5.58 8.22
CA PHE A 3 -12.74 -5.30 6.88
C PHE A 3 -12.71 -6.53 5.97
N SER A 4 -12.31 -7.70 6.50
CA SER A 4 -12.24 -8.93 5.71
C SER A 4 -13.59 -9.30 5.12
N LYS A 5 -14.69 -9.22 5.89
CA LYS A 5 -16.04 -9.48 5.33
C LYS A 5 -16.43 -8.50 4.22
N ALA A 6 -15.99 -7.24 4.30
CA ALA A 6 -16.26 -6.26 3.24
C ALA A 6 -15.41 -6.54 1.99
N ARG A 7 -14.13 -6.89 2.19
CA ARG A 7 -13.21 -7.31 1.11
C ARG A 7 -13.74 -8.55 0.40
N ASP A 8 -14.18 -9.57 1.13
CA ASP A 8 -14.67 -10.82 0.54
C ASP A 8 -15.96 -10.60 -0.26
N LYS A 9 -16.80 -9.64 0.15
CA LYS A 9 -17.99 -9.22 -0.63
C LYS A 9 -17.67 -8.44 -1.90
N ALA A 10 -16.47 -7.89 -2.03
CA ALA A 10 -16.06 -7.18 -3.24
C ALA A 10 -15.70 -8.14 -4.39
N ASP A 11 -15.63 -9.45 -4.13
CA ASP A 11 -15.44 -10.52 -5.11
C ASP A 11 -14.25 -10.27 -6.06
N ILE A 12 -13.14 -9.80 -5.49
CA ILE A 12 -11.90 -9.52 -6.22
C ILE A 12 -11.13 -10.83 -6.40
N ASP A 13 -10.68 -11.12 -7.63
CA ASP A 13 -9.73 -12.19 -7.90
C ASP A 13 -8.31 -11.80 -7.44
N TRP A 14 -7.74 -12.61 -6.54
CA TRP A 14 -6.40 -12.42 -5.99
C TRP A 14 -5.35 -13.31 -6.65
N GLY A 15 -5.73 -14.16 -7.61
CA GLY A 15 -4.87 -15.16 -8.22
C GLY A 15 -4.26 -16.10 -7.18
N SER A 16 -2.94 -16.34 -7.26
CA SER A 16 -2.19 -17.12 -6.27
C SER A 16 -1.77 -16.31 -5.03
N GLY A 17 -2.15 -15.04 -4.95
CA GLY A 17 -1.74 -14.13 -3.88
C GLY A 17 -2.64 -14.18 -2.65
N THR A 18 -2.10 -13.79 -1.50
CA THR A 18 -2.89 -13.62 -0.28
C THR A 18 -3.74 -12.34 -0.37
N PRO A 19 -5.05 -12.40 -0.05
CA PRO A 19 -5.91 -11.23 -0.04
C PRO A 19 -5.41 -10.12 0.89
N ALA A 20 -5.57 -8.86 0.47
CA ALA A 20 -5.13 -7.71 1.26
C ALA A 20 -5.82 -7.68 2.64
N THR A 21 -5.10 -7.24 3.65
CA THR A 21 -5.64 -7.05 5.01
C THR A 21 -5.94 -5.57 5.25
N PHE A 22 -6.59 -5.27 6.39
CA PHE A 22 -6.86 -3.88 6.77
C PHE A 22 -5.58 -3.04 6.86
N HIS A 23 -4.45 -3.66 7.26
CA HIS A 23 -3.14 -3.00 7.38
C HIS A 23 -2.61 -2.49 6.03
N GLU A 24 -2.96 -3.14 4.91
CA GLU A 24 -2.50 -2.74 3.58
C GLU A 24 -3.08 -1.38 3.12
N GLN A 25 -4.12 -0.85 3.80
CA GLN A 25 -4.54 0.54 3.59
C GLN A 25 -3.46 1.54 3.96
N ARG A 26 -2.57 1.20 4.90
CA ARG A 26 -1.44 2.05 5.28
C ARG A 26 -0.41 2.13 4.16
N SER A 27 -0.13 1.01 3.50
CA SER A 27 0.74 0.95 2.31
C SER A 27 0.13 1.71 1.13
N LEU A 28 -1.19 1.63 0.95
CA LEU A 28 -1.90 2.42 -0.06
C LEU A 28 -1.84 3.93 0.25
N ALA A 29 -2.10 4.32 1.50
CA ALA A 29 -2.06 5.71 1.91
C ALA A 29 -0.65 6.31 1.72
N GLU A 30 0.39 5.57 2.07
CA GLU A 30 1.79 5.96 1.82
C GLU A 30 1.99 6.35 0.36
N ARG A 31 1.77 5.44 -0.59
CA ARG A 31 2.02 5.67 -2.01
C ARG A 31 1.18 6.80 -2.59
N LEU A 32 -0.09 6.92 -2.18
CA LEU A 32 -0.97 7.99 -2.64
C LEU A 32 -0.55 9.37 -2.12
N TYR A 33 -0.11 9.47 -0.87
CA TYR A 33 0.33 10.74 -0.29
C TYR A 33 1.74 11.12 -0.75
N ASP A 34 2.61 10.14 -0.99
CA ASP A 34 3.92 10.37 -1.59
C ASP A 34 3.79 10.97 -2.99
N ALA A 35 2.89 10.43 -3.82
CA ALA A 35 2.58 10.98 -5.15
C ALA A 35 2.01 12.42 -5.10
N GLN A 36 1.49 12.87 -3.96
CA GLN A 36 1.04 14.24 -3.72
C GLN A 36 2.12 15.14 -3.13
N GLY A 37 3.35 14.62 -2.91
CA GLY A 37 4.48 15.36 -2.34
C GLY A 37 4.45 15.49 -0.82
N ILE A 38 3.62 14.70 -0.11
CA ILE A 38 3.56 14.71 1.35
C ILE A 38 4.71 13.89 1.93
N ASN A 39 5.33 14.37 3.00
CA ASN A 39 6.34 13.58 3.73
C ASN A 39 5.69 12.39 4.46
N THR A 40 5.68 11.24 3.79
CA THR A 40 5.00 10.04 4.28
C THR A 40 5.69 9.41 5.49
N GLN A 41 7.01 9.53 5.63
CA GLN A 41 7.71 9.05 6.82
C GLN A 41 7.18 9.75 8.09
N LYS A 42 6.98 11.07 8.04
CA LYS A 42 6.37 11.82 9.15
C LYS A 42 4.90 11.47 9.32
N LEU A 43 4.13 11.41 8.23
CA LEU A 43 2.70 11.06 8.26
C LEU A 43 2.46 9.69 8.93
N LEU A 44 3.30 8.71 8.60
CA LEU A 44 3.25 7.38 9.17
C LEU A 44 3.92 7.30 10.54
N GLY A 45 4.68 8.30 10.97
CA GLY A 45 5.40 8.27 12.25
C GLY A 45 6.52 7.23 12.30
N HIS A 46 7.14 6.92 11.16
CA HIS A 46 8.26 5.98 11.12
C HIS A 46 9.57 6.68 11.48
N LYS A 47 10.29 6.15 12.47
CA LYS A 47 11.62 6.68 12.85
C LYS A 47 12.67 6.41 11.78
N SER A 48 12.61 5.25 11.15
CA SER A 48 13.59 4.82 10.14
C SER A 48 13.02 4.95 8.73
N PRO A 49 13.77 5.52 7.77
CA PRO A 49 13.39 5.53 6.36
C PRO A 49 13.17 4.13 5.79
N ASN A 50 13.93 3.13 6.24
CA ASN A 50 13.80 1.74 5.79
C ASN A 50 12.43 1.13 6.12
N GLN A 51 11.77 1.62 7.18
CA GLN A 51 10.40 1.20 7.49
C GLN A 51 9.42 1.77 6.46
N THR A 52 9.55 3.05 6.10
CA THR A 52 8.70 3.69 5.06
C THR A 52 8.94 3.07 3.69
N ALA A 53 10.18 2.76 3.33
CA ALA A 53 10.52 2.12 2.06
C ALA A 53 9.74 0.81 1.80
N ARG A 54 9.42 0.04 2.86
CA ARG A 54 8.60 -1.17 2.74
C ARG A 54 7.13 -0.92 2.38
N TYR A 55 6.60 0.27 2.69
CA TYR A 55 5.24 0.67 2.33
C TYR A 55 5.17 1.28 0.93
N HIS A 56 6.30 1.83 0.46
CA HIS A 56 6.48 2.37 -0.89
C HIS A 56 6.51 1.28 -1.96
N ASP A 57 7.08 0.12 -1.61
CA ASP A 57 7.11 -1.06 -2.48
C ASP A 57 5.70 -1.62 -2.76
N ASP A 58 5.30 -1.59 -4.03
CA ASP A 58 4.01 -2.11 -4.49
C ASP A 58 4.00 -3.65 -4.67
N ARG A 59 5.15 -4.29 -4.45
CA ARG A 59 5.40 -5.73 -4.53
C ARG A 59 5.13 -6.30 -5.93
N GLY A 60 5.48 -5.55 -6.97
CA GLY A 60 5.37 -5.97 -8.37
C GLY A 60 3.93 -5.95 -8.90
N LYS A 61 3.05 -5.15 -8.29
CA LYS A 61 1.65 -5.02 -8.70
C LYS A 61 1.44 -3.95 -9.78
N GLY A 62 2.41 -3.06 -9.98
CA GLY A 62 2.39 -2.01 -10.99
C GLY A 62 3.60 -2.07 -11.92
N TRP A 63 3.64 -1.11 -12.84
CA TRP A 63 4.75 -0.90 -13.75
C TRP A 63 5.70 0.16 -13.19
N ILE A 64 7.01 -0.05 -13.39
CA ILE A 64 8.03 0.95 -13.08
C ILE A 64 8.32 1.75 -14.34
N THR A 65 7.99 3.05 -14.33
CA THR A 65 8.34 3.96 -15.41
C THR A 65 9.83 4.33 -15.32
N ILE A 66 10.62 3.99 -16.34
CA ILE A 66 12.09 4.20 -16.33
C ILE A 66 12.46 5.58 -16.91
N ALA A 67 11.66 6.12 -17.83
CA ALA A 67 11.84 7.46 -18.41
C ALA A 67 10.50 7.97 -18.96
N VAL A 68 10.35 9.31 -19.06
CA VAL A 68 9.24 10.03 -19.69
C VAL A 68 9.76 10.77 -20.92
#